data_AF-A0A4Y1ZFN2-F1
#
_entry.id   AF-A0A4Y1ZFN2-F1
#
_cell.length_a   1.000
_cell.length_b   1.000
_cell.length_c   1.000
_cell.angle_alpha   90.00
_cell.angle_beta   90.00
_cell.angle_gamma   90.00
#
_symmetry.space_group_name_H-M   'P 1'
#
loop_
_entity.id
_entity.type
_entity.pdbx_description
1 polymer ?
#
loop_
_entity_poly.entity_id
_entity_poly.type
_entity_poly.pdbx_seq_one_letter_code
_entity_poly.pdbx_strand_id
1 'polypeptide(L)'
;MEVDPDLVIPDRSKTLSEGAIIAWEPTSSQYYPQLLKSACAHFGIEMNKPVEKLPKDKLNLLLYGSGTDRIHFHYENEFGDVRDKDMYFEGVINNIGRRYRETGSDYIREQMSEYMMHKACPSCHGHRLRPEALAVKIGEKSISEVTEMPIREMLTFFDKLELTEKEQTIARLILREIRQRTKFLIDVGLDYLTLGRAAGTLSGGEAQRIRLATQIGSQLMGVLYILDEPSIGLHQRDNDRLIHSLLGMRDLGNTLIVVEHDEDTMRACDYIIDVGPGAGEHGGQITAQGTPEEIMQNQQSLTGAYLSGRKFIPIPVKRRKTSKRAIKVIGAKENNLKNVSVTFPLGVMTVVTGVSGSGKSTLVNEVLFKALAQKLHGRRDLPGEYRQIKGVEELDRVIQIDQAPIGRTPRSNPATYTGVFDMIREVFAATNEAKVRGYKKGRFSFNIKGGRCEACSGDGIIKIEMHFLPDVYVPCEVCHGKRYNRETLDVTYKGKTIADVLDMTVEEGMEFSKCTTH
;
A
#
# COMPACT_ATOMS: atom_id res chain seq x y z
N MET A 1 3.92 -13.69 15.19
CA MET A 1 4.48 -12.34 15.32
C MET A 1 5.23 -12.29 16.63
N GLU A 2 6.42 -11.71 16.60
CA GLU A 2 7.25 -11.50 17.79
C GLU A 2 7.71 -10.04 17.81
N VAL A 3 7.97 -9.51 18.99
CA VAL A 3 8.50 -8.16 19.14
C VAL A 3 9.91 -8.11 18.56
N ASP A 4 10.18 -7.09 17.75
CA ASP A 4 11.49 -6.86 17.17
C ASP A 4 12.22 -5.74 17.95
N PRO A 5 13.39 -6.03 18.57
CA PRO A 5 14.18 -5.01 19.24
C PRO A 5 14.51 -3.78 18.36
N ASP A 6 14.67 -3.96 17.05
CA ASP A 6 15.01 -2.86 16.14
C ASP A 6 13.80 -1.97 15.81
N LEU A 7 12.56 -2.46 15.96
CA LEU A 7 11.36 -1.61 15.95
C LEU A 7 11.16 -0.87 17.26
N VAL A 8 11.58 -1.47 18.38
CA VAL A 8 11.49 -0.86 19.71
C VAL A 8 12.52 0.26 19.88
N ILE A 9 13.73 0.07 19.33
CA ILE A 9 14.86 1.02 19.36
C ILE A 9 15.41 1.24 17.95
N PRO A 10 14.73 2.02 17.09
CA PRO A 10 15.14 2.20 15.69
C PRO A 10 16.41 3.06 15.55
N ASP A 11 16.64 4.00 16.46
CA ASP A 11 17.84 4.83 16.48
C ASP A 11 18.65 4.59 17.75
N ARG A 12 19.68 3.75 17.64
CA ARG A 12 20.56 3.41 18.75
C ARG A 12 21.55 4.52 19.12
N SER A 13 21.64 5.60 18.32
CA SER A 13 22.49 6.75 18.63
C SER A 13 21.86 7.71 19.65
N LYS A 14 20.53 7.65 19.82
CA LYS A 14 19.80 8.41 20.85
C LYS A 14 20.07 7.88 22.25
N THR A 15 19.89 8.74 23.24
CA THR A 15 19.95 8.36 24.66
C THR A 15 18.60 7.83 25.15
N LEU A 16 18.59 7.11 26.28
CA LEU A 16 17.33 6.67 26.90
C LEU A 16 16.49 7.86 27.41
N SER A 17 17.14 8.97 27.80
CA SER A 17 16.46 10.21 28.20
C SER A 17 15.80 10.96 27.04
N GLU A 18 16.31 10.78 25.81
CA GLU A 18 15.74 11.34 24.57
C GLU A 18 14.65 10.44 23.95
N GLY A 19 14.23 9.38 24.63
CA GLY A 19 13.16 8.49 24.14
C GLY A 19 13.65 7.43 23.16
N ALA A 20 14.88 6.90 23.31
CA ALA A 20 15.37 5.83 22.43
C ALA A 20 14.46 4.57 22.38
N ILE A 21 13.68 4.31 23.43
CA ILE A 21 12.68 3.23 23.48
C ILE A 21 11.31 3.80 23.13
N ILE A 22 10.95 3.74 21.85
CA ILE A 22 9.75 4.41 21.33
C ILE A 22 8.46 3.83 21.91
N ALA A 23 8.42 2.53 22.17
CA ALA A 23 7.23 1.87 22.72
C ALA A 23 6.79 2.43 24.07
N TRP A 24 7.72 3.06 24.80
CA TRP A 24 7.51 3.62 26.13
C TRP A 24 7.59 5.16 26.14
N GLU A 25 7.56 5.81 24.96
CA GLU A 25 7.36 7.26 24.88
C GLU A 25 6.01 7.66 25.49
N PRO A 26 5.95 8.79 26.21
CA PRO A 26 4.71 9.25 26.84
C PRO A 26 3.70 9.69 25.77
N THR A 27 2.64 8.90 25.59
CA THR A 27 1.50 9.24 24.73
C THR A 27 0.35 9.85 25.51
N SER A 28 0.03 9.29 26.68
CA SER A 28 -1.06 9.74 27.56
C SER A 28 -0.84 9.38 29.03
N SER A 29 0.39 8.98 29.40
CA SER A 29 0.75 8.60 30.77
C SER A 29 2.27 8.64 30.93
N GLN A 30 2.73 9.11 32.08
CA GLN A 30 4.14 9.09 32.48
C GLN A 30 4.59 7.78 33.13
N TYR A 31 3.72 6.77 33.19
CA TYR A 31 3.99 5.50 33.87
C TYR A 31 5.25 4.80 33.34
N TYR A 32 5.34 4.56 32.03
CA TYR A 32 6.46 3.83 31.43
C TYR A 32 7.79 4.62 31.43
N PRO A 33 7.82 5.94 31.16
CA PRO A 33 9.03 6.75 31.35
C PRO A 33 9.56 6.71 32.78
N GLN A 34 8.68 6.80 33.79
CA GLN A 34 9.08 6.70 35.19
C GLN A 34 9.59 5.28 35.53
N LEU A 35 8.92 4.24 35.02
CA LEU A 35 9.35 2.85 35.21
C LEU A 35 10.73 2.60 34.61
N LEU A 36 10.98 3.14 33.42
CA LEU A 36 12.28 3.10 32.75
C LEU A 36 13.36 3.76 33.62
N LYS A 37 13.07 4.91 34.20
CA LYS A 37 14.00 5.63 35.10
C LYS A 37 14.31 4.84 36.36
N SER A 38 13.30 4.25 37.01
CA SER A 38 13.49 3.39 38.19
C SER A 38 14.31 2.13 37.86
N ALA A 39 14.03 1.48 36.73
CA ALA A 39 14.81 0.33 36.27
C ALA A 39 16.27 0.72 35.99
N CYS A 40 16.51 1.85 35.31
CA CYS A 40 17.85 2.35 35.04
C CYS A 40 18.62 2.67 36.33
N ALA A 41 17.97 3.28 37.33
CA ALA A 41 18.59 3.58 38.62
C ALA A 41 18.98 2.30 39.36
N HIS A 42 18.10 1.30 39.40
CA HIS A 42 18.35 0.02 40.08
C HIS A 42 19.47 -0.78 39.42
N PHE A 43 19.45 -0.91 38.09
CA PHE A 43 20.47 -1.66 37.34
C PHE A 43 21.74 -0.84 37.07
N GLY A 44 21.83 0.42 37.51
CA GLY A 44 22.97 1.31 37.26
C GLY A 44 23.23 1.56 35.77
N ILE A 45 22.18 1.88 35.02
CA ILE A 45 22.21 2.22 33.59
C ILE A 45 22.17 3.74 33.46
N GLU A 46 23.15 4.32 32.77
CA GLU A 46 23.19 5.76 32.53
C GLU A 46 22.24 6.16 31.39
N MET A 47 21.19 6.92 31.72
CA MET A 47 20.18 7.31 30.73
C MET A 47 20.66 8.30 29.67
N ASN A 48 21.73 9.06 29.95
CA ASN A 48 22.28 10.09 29.07
C ASN A 48 23.37 9.56 28.11
N LYS A 49 23.64 8.25 28.13
CA LYS A 49 24.53 7.62 27.16
C LYS A 49 23.72 7.13 25.95
N PRO A 50 24.24 7.29 24.72
CA PRO A 50 23.69 6.64 23.53
C PRO A 50 23.53 5.14 23.74
N VAL A 51 22.41 4.56 23.30
CA VAL A 51 22.11 3.14 23.49
C VAL A 51 23.19 2.23 22.90
N GLU A 52 23.78 2.61 21.77
CA GLU A 52 24.88 1.88 21.13
C GLU A 52 26.16 1.79 21.99
N LYS A 53 26.33 2.69 22.96
CA LYS A 53 27.47 2.72 23.90
C LYS A 53 27.18 2.04 25.23
N LEU A 54 25.96 1.57 25.46
CA LEU A 54 25.61 0.84 26.68
C LEU A 54 26.16 -0.59 26.64
N PRO A 55 26.61 -1.15 27.78
CA PRO A 55 26.98 -2.57 27.85
C PRO A 55 25.79 -3.47 27.46
N LYS A 56 26.05 -4.48 26.62
CA LYS A 56 25.01 -5.38 26.09
C LYS A 56 24.21 -6.08 27.20
N ASP A 57 24.88 -6.48 28.28
CA ASP A 57 24.21 -7.17 29.40
C ASP A 57 23.21 -6.25 30.10
N LYS A 58 23.56 -4.97 30.27
CA LYS A 58 22.66 -3.96 30.86
C LYS A 58 21.48 -3.65 29.95
N LEU A 59 21.71 -3.57 28.63
CA LEU A 59 20.64 -3.40 27.66
C LEU A 59 19.70 -4.62 27.63
N ASN A 60 20.24 -5.83 27.75
CA ASN A 60 19.43 -7.06 27.82
C ASN A 60 18.56 -7.10 29.08
N LEU A 61 19.09 -6.70 30.24
CA LEU A 61 18.29 -6.56 31.47
C LEU A 61 17.12 -5.59 31.28
N LEU A 62 17.34 -4.49 30.55
CA LEU A 62 16.30 -3.52 30.27
C LEU A 62 15.23 -4.05 29.29
N LEU A 63 15.65 -4.78 28.25
CA LEU A 63 14.76 -5.28 27.21
C LEU A 63 13.98 -6.52 27.64
N TYR A 64 14.62 -7.47 28.31
CA TYR A 64 14.06 -8.79 28.64
C TYR A 64 13.79 -8.98 30.13
N GLY A 65 14.19 -8.04 30.98
CA GLY A 65 14.06 -8.15 32.43
C GLY A 65 15.13 -9.06 33.05
N SER A 66 15.25 -9.00 34.38
CA SER A 66 16.11 -9.90 35.15
C SER A 66 15.40 -11.20 35.56
N GLY A 67 14.06 -11.24 35.48
CA GLY A 67 13.22 -12.39 35.86
C GLY A 67 13.11 -12.65 37.37
N THR A 68 14.11 -12.25 38.16
CA THR A 68 14.19 -12.52 39.60
C THR A 68 14.30 -11.27 40.47
N ASP A 69 14.79 -10.15 39.93
CA ASP A 69 15.04 -8.96 40.76
C ASP A 69 13.80 -8.09 40.86
N ARG A 70 13.54 -7.62 42.09
CA ARG A 70 12.48 -6.64 42.36
C ARG A 70 13.07 -5.26 42.32
N ILE A 71 12.49 -4.40 41.48
CA ILE A 71 12.82 -2.98 41.43
C ILE A 71 11.84 -2.21 42.30
N HIS A 72 12.37 -1.21 42.99
CA HIS A 72 11.54 -0.23 43.68
C HIS A 72 11.01 0.78 42.67
N PHE A 73 9.72 0.74 42.39
CA PHE A 73 9.07 1.61 41.44
C PHE A 73 8.24 2.67 42.17
N HIS A 74 8.78 3.88 42.16
CA HIS A 74 8.13 5.09 42.63
C HIS A 74 7.48 5.77 41.42
N TYR A 75 6.16 5.95 41.43
CA TYR A 75 5.47 6.67 40.37
C TYR A 75 4.44 7.66 40.87
N GLU A 76 4.45 8.82 40.25
CA GLU A 76 3.44 9.86 40.43
C GLU A 76 2.46 9.79 39.26
N ASN A 77 1.16 9.64 39.57
CA ASN A 77 0.12 9.66 38.55
C ASN A 77 -0.14 11.10 38.06
N GLU A 78 -0.94 11.25 37.01
CA GLU A 78 -1.24 12.60 36.45
C GLU A 78 -2.07 13.49 37.38
N PHE A 79 -2.64 12.93 38.45
CA PHE A 79 -3.42 13.65 39.45
C PHE A 79 -2.58 14.05 40.69
N GLY A 80 -1.27 13.75 40.69
CA GLY A 80 -0.35 14.06 41.79
C GLY A 80 -0.33 13.04 42.93
N ASP A 81 -1.04 11.91 42.80
CA ASP A 81 -0.92 10.82 43.78
C ASP A 81 0.36 10.04 43.53
N VAL A 82 1.14 9.88 44.59
CA VAL A 82 2.36 9.10 44.59
C VAL A 82 2.06 7.67 45.04
N ARG A 83 2.62 6.69 44.33
CA ARG A 83 2.58 5.28 44.72
C ARG A 83 3.95 4.65 44.61
N ASP A 84 4.36 4.01 45.70
CA ASP A 84 5.56 3.20 45.80
C ASP A 84 5.19 1.72 45.77
N LYS A 85 5.85 0.95 44.90
CA LYS A 85 5.64 -0.49 44.83
C LYS A 85 6.92 -1.21 44.41
N ASP A 86 7.21 -2.30 45.11
CA ASP A 86 8.23 -3.25 44.65
C ASP A 86 7.60 -4.22 43.65
N MET A 87 8.18 -4.30 42.46
CA MET A 87 7.68 -5.16 41.40
C MET A 87 8.80 -5.83 40.62
N TYR A 88 8.49 -6.97 40.00
CA TYR A 88 9.40 -7.60 39.06
C TYR A 88 9.41 -6.79 37.76
N PHE A 89 10.60 -6.43 37.31
CA PHE A 89 10.77 -5.77 36.03
C PHE A 89 10.77 -6.82 34.92
N GLU A 90 9.63 -6.94 34.21
CA GLU A 90 9.45 -7.94 33.15
C GLU A 90 10.28 -7.64 31.89
N GLY A 91 10.76 -6.40 31.71
CA GLY A 91 11.46 -5.94 30.52
C GLY A 91 10.52 -5.39 29.44
N VAL A 92 11.04 -4.49 28.62
CA VAL A 92 10.26 -3.78 27.58
C VAL A 92 9.67 -4.75 26.55
N ILE A 93 10.45 -5.69 26.04
CA ILE A 93 10.04 -6.63 24.99
C ILE A 93 8.94 -7.57 25.51
N ASN A 94 9.14 -8.12 26.71
CA ASN A 94 8.16 -9.00 27.32
C ASN A 94 6.86 -8.24 27.66
N ASN A 95 6.97 -6.99 28.10
CA ASN A 95 5.81 -6.12 28.34
C ASN A 95 4.96 -5.96 27.07
N ILE A 96 5.57 -5.61 25.94
CA ILE A 96 4.87 -5.46 24.65
C ILE A 96 4.24 -6.80 24.23
N GLY A 97 5.02 -7.89 24.27
CA GLY A 97 4.55 -9.21 23.85
C GLY A 97 3.43 -9.78 24.74
N ARG A 98 3.43 -9.46 26.04
CA ARG A 98 2.35 -9.79 26.97
C ARG A 98 1.11 -8.95 26.68
N ARG A 99 1.25 -7.62 26.59
CA ARG A 99 0.13 -6.70 26.28
C ARG A 99 -0.56 -7.04 24.97
N TYR A 100 0.19 -7.44 23.95
CA TYR A 100 -0.36 -7.91 22.67
C TYR A 100 -1.21 -9.18 22.82
N ARG A 101 -0.76 -10.15 23.63
CA ARG A 101 -1.43 -11.44 23.82
C ARG A 101 -2.63 -11.38 24.76
N GLU A 102 -2.52 -10.62 25.85
CA GLU A 102 -3.52 -10.60 26.93
C GLU A 102 -4.62 -9.56 26.70
N THR A 103 -4.41 -8.56 25.84
CA THR A 103 -5.43 -7.53 25.60
C THR A 103 -6.65 -8.11 24.86
N GLY A 104 -7.84 -7.75 25.35
CA GLY A 104 -9.11 -7.96 24.64
C GLY A 104 -9.44 -6.85 23.63
N SER A 105 -8.64 -5.78 23.58
CA SER A 105 -8.87 -4.63 22.69
C SER A 105 -8.06 -4.73 21.40
N ASP A 106 -8.74 -4.71 20.25
CA ASP A 106 -8.09 -4.72 18.94
C ASP A 106 -7.23 -3.48 18.71
N TYR A 107 -7.64 -2.31 19.22
CA TYR A 107 -6.85 -1.08 19.16
C TYR A 107 -5.48 -1.24 19.83
N ILE A 108 -5.45 -1.76 21.06
CA ILE A 108 -4.19 -2.00 21.78
C ILE A 108 -3.36 -3.05 21.04
N ARG A 109 -4.00 -4.08 20.47
CA ARG A 109 -3.31 -5.11 19.72
C ARG A 109 -2.63 -4.52 18.47
N GLU A 110 -3.32 -3.65 17.76
CA GLU A 110 -2.79 -2.92 16.59
C GLU A 110 -1.62 -2.01 16.99
N GLN A 111 -1.76 -1.22 18.06
CA GLN A 111 -0.66 -0.39 18.58
C GLN A 111 0.58 -1.21 18.97
N MET A 112 0.40 -2.36 19.64
CA MET A 112 1.54 -3.21 20.01
C MET A 112 2.15 -3.89 18.77
N SER A 113 1.35 -4.19 17.74
CA SER A 113 1.81 -4.82 16.51
C SER A 113 2.79 -3.95 15.71
N GLU A 114 2.78 -2.62 15.90
CA GLU A 114 3.77 -1.71 15.30
C GLU A 114 5.22 -2.02 15.70
N TYR A 115 5.42 -2.67 16.85
CA TYR A 115 6.74 -3.06 17.36
C TYR A 115 7.06 -4.54 17.10
N MET A 116 6.24 -5.22 16.30
CA MET A 116 6.34 -6.65 16.06
C MET A 116 6.63 -6.94 14.59
N MET A 117 7.38 -8.01 14.36
CA MET A 117 7.65 -8.53 13.03
C MET A 117 7.08 -9.94 12.85
N HIS A 118 6.86 -10.32 11.61
CA HIS A 118 6.58 -11.71 11.24
C HIS A 118 7.89 -12.48 11.16
N LYS A 119 8.13 -13.37 12.13
CA LYS A 119 9.18 -14.40 12.04
C LYS A 119 8.59 -15.74 11.62
N ALA A 120 9.44 -16.55 11.01
CA ALA A 120 9.12 -17.95 10.75
C ALA A 120 8.74 -18.63 12.06
N CYS A 121 7.61 -19.35 12.06
CA CYS A 121 7.16 -20.07 13.23
C CYS A 121 8.22 -21.10 13.65
N PRO A 122 8.64 -21.18 14.93
CA PRO A 122 9.67 -22.12 15.35
C PRO A 122 9.25 -23.58 15.22
N SER A 123 7.95 -23.88 15.26
CA SER A 123 7.43 -25.25 15.20
C SER A 123 7.33 -25.81 13.79
N CYS A 124 6.96 -24.99 12.80
CA CYS A 124 6.81 -25.41 11.41
C CYS A 124 7.81 -24.75 10.46
N HIS A 125 8.74 -23.96 10.99
CA HIS A 125 9.76 -23.18 10.26
C HIS A 125 9.20 -22.29 9.14
N GLY A 126 7.93 -21.90 9.24
CA GLY A 126 7.24 -21.09 8.23
C GLY A 126 6.46 -21.90 7.17
N HIS A 127 6.57 -23.23 7.16
CA HIS A 127 5.91 -24.13 6.20
C HIS A 127 4.40 -24.31 6.46
N ARG A 128 3.88 -23.82 7.59
CA ARG A 128 2.45 -23.80 7.98
C ARG A 128 1.79 -25.18 8.16
N LEU A 129 2.53 -26.26 7.96
CA LEU A 129 2.03 -27.64 8.04
C LEU A 129 2.67 -28.39 9.21
N ARG A 130 2.01 -29.48 9.63
CA ARG A 130 2.54 -30.39 10.66
C ARG A 130 3.69 -31.24 10.11
N PRO A 131 4.62 -31.72 10.95
CA PRO A 131 5.74 -32.54 10.51
C PRO A 131 5.33 -33.79 9.71
N GLU A 132 4.21 -34.43 10.06
CA GLU A 132 3.70 -35.61 9.37
C GLU A 132 3.27 -35.32 7.93
N ALA A 133 2.74 -34.11 7.67
CA ALA A 133 2.38 -33.67 6.32
C ALA A 133 3.62 -33.31 5.50
N LEU A 134 4.66 -32.76 6.14
CA LEU A 134 5.93 -32.43 5.49
C LEU A 134 6.79 -33.66 5.20
N ALA A 135 6.57 -34.76 5.92
CA ALA A 135 7.23 -36.03 5.68
C ALA A 135 6.78 -36.70 4.36
N VAL A 136 5.61 -36.33 3.83
CA VAL A 136 5.13 -36.82 2.53
C VAL A 136 5.86 -36.08 1.41
N LYS A 137 6.51 -36.84 0.52
CA LYS A 137 7.33 -36.31 -0.57
C LYS A 137 6.89 -36.82 -1.93
N ILE A 138 7.11 -35.99 -2.94
CA ILE A 138 7.00 -36.33 -4.36
C ILE A 138 8.32 -35.91 -5.00
N GLY A 139 9.01 -36.81 -5.71
CA GLY A 139 10.31 -36.51 -6.31
C GLY A 139 11.34 -35.97 -5.30
N GLU A 140 11.41 -36.59 -4.11
CA GLU A 140 12.25 -36.17 -2.97
C GLU A 140 11.92 -34.81 -2.32
N LYS A 141 10.85 -34.14 -2.77
CA LYS A 141 10.42 -32.82 -2.28
C LYS A 141 9.11 -32.88 -1.53
N SER A 142 9.07 -32.24 -0.37
CA SER A 142 7.84 -32.02 0.40
C SER A 142 6.94 -30.97 -0.27
N ILE A 143 5.67 -30.93 0.12
CA ILE A 143 4.72 -29.93 -0.38
C ILE A 143 5.21 -28.49 -0.18
N SER A 144 5.86 -28.18 0.95
CA SER A 144 6.33 -26.81 1.20
C SER A 144 7.48 -26.44 0.28
N GLU A 145 8.44 -27.35 0.09
CA GLU A 145 9.56 -27.13 -0.83
C GLU A 145 9.07 -26.86 -2.25
N VAL A 146 8.06 -27.60 -2.73
CA VAL A 146 7.48 -27.37 -4.06
C VAL A 146 6.78 -26.01 -4.13
N THR A 147 6.06 -25.58 -3.09
CA THR A 147 5.36 -24.29 -3.07
C THR A 147 6.26 -23.07 -2.90
N GLU A 148 7.47 -23.26 -2.39
CA GLU A 148 8.48 -22.21 -2.19
C GLU A 148 9.37 -22.01 -3.42
N MET A 149 9.37 -22.94 -4.38
CA MET A 149 10.05 -22.76 -5.66
C MET A 149 9.41 -21.64 -6.48
N PRO A 150 10.21 -20.88 -7.24
CA PRO A 150 9.69 -20.03 -8.30
C PRO A 150 8.84 -20.84 -9.29
N ILE A 151 7.74 -20.27 -9.80
CA ILE A 151 6.82 -20.92 -10.74
C ILE A 151 7.57 -21.55 -11.93
N ARG A 152 8.62 -20.90 -12.44
CA ARG A 152 9.48 -21.45 -13.52
C ARG A 152 10.19 -22.74 -13.11
N GLU A 153 10.76 -22.76 -11.91
CA GLU A 153 11.47 -23.93 -11.38
C GLU A 153 10.49 -25.05 -11.07
N MET A 154 9.32 -24.72 -10.53
CA MET A 154 8.22 -25.66 -10.28
C MET A 154 7.76 -26.34 -11.58
N LEU A 155 7.58 -25.61 -12.68
CA LEU A 155 7.22 -26.22 -13.97
C LEU A 155 8.28 -27.22 -14.42
N THR A 156 9.56 -26.82 -14.34
CA THR A 156 10.69 -27.68 -14.69
C THR A 156 10.76 -28.93 -13.82
N PHE A 157 10.45 -28.81 -12.52
CA PHE A 157 10.37 -29.93 -11.59
C PHE A 157 9.29 -30.92 -12.00
N PHE A 158 8.06 -30.46 -12.31
CA PHE A 158 6.98 -31.35 -12.73
C PHE A 158 7.18 -31.94 -14.12
N ASP A 159 7.92 -31.28 -15.02
CA ASP A 159 8.25 -31.82 -16.34
C ASP A 159 9.29 -32.94 -16.27
N LYS A 160 10.23 -32.87 -15.32
CA LYS A 160 11.28 -33.86 -15.09
C LYS A 160 10.93 -34.92 -14.04
N LEU A 161 9.72 -34.85 -13.47
CA LEU A 161 9.30 -35.77 -12.42
C LEU A 161 9.13 -37.18 -13.01
N GLU A 162 9.97 -38.11 -12.56
CA GLU A 162 9.88 -39.53 -12.90
C GLU A 162 8.94 -40.22 -11.91
N LEU A 163 7.95 -40.95 -12.45
CA LEU A 163 6.94 -41.67 -11.68
C LEU A 163 6.84 -43.10 -12.17
N THR A 164 6.44 -44.02 -11.30
CA THR A 164 6.09 -45.38 -11.70
C THR A 164 4.84 -45.39 -12.58
N GLU A 165 4.61 -46.45 -13.35
CA GLU A 165 3.42 -46.55 -14.22
C GLU A 165 2.10 -46.41 -13.44
N LYS A 166 2.05 -46.95 -12.21
CA LYS A 166 0.86 -46.85 -11.33
C LYS A 166 0.61 -45.41 -10.90
N GLU A 167 1.65 -44.72 -10.41
CA GLU A 167 1.56 -43.32 -10.00
C GLU A 167 1.19 -42.42 -11.17
N GLN A 168 1.83 -42.63 -12.32
CA GLN A 168 1.55 -41.87 -13.54
C GLN A 168 0.10 -42.04 -13.97
N THR A 169 -0.47 -43.24 -13.87
CA THR A 169 -1.87 -43.51 -14.21
C THR A 169 -2.83 -42.73 -13.30
N ILE A 170 -2.54 -42.68 -12.00
CA ILE A 170 -3.37 -41.96 -11.01
C ILE A 170 -3.22 -40.44 -11.17
N ALA A 171 -1.98 -39.96 -11.31
CA ALA A 171 -1.65 -38.54 -11.24
C ALA A 171 -1.76 -37.82 -12.60
N ARG A 172 -1.94 -38.53 -13.72
CA ARG A 172 -1.90 -37.97 -15.08
C ARG A 172 -2.74 -36.69 -15.24
N LEU A 173 -4.01 -36.71 -14.80
CA LEU A 173 -4.91 -35.57 -14.93
C LEU A 173 -4.51 -34.42 -14.02
N ILE A 174 -4.05 -34.73 -12.80
CA ILE A 174 -3.60 -33.75 -11.81
C ILE A 174 -2.33 -33.03 -12.29
N LEU A 175 -1.34 -33.79 -12.76
CA LEU A 175 -0.08 -33.25 -13.29
C LEU A 175 -0.31 -32.41 -14.55
N ARG A 176 -1.25 -32.81 -15.41
CA ARG A 176 -1.67 -31.99 -16.56
C ARG A 176 -2.21 -30.64 -16.10
N GLU A 177 -3.10 -30.64 -15.12
CA GLU A 177 -3.70 -29.41 -14.58
C GLU A 177 -2.66 -28.50 -13.91
N ILE A 178 -1.75 -29.08 -13.11
CA ILE A 178 -0.65 -28.34 -12.47
C ILE A 178 0.22 -27.66 -13.53
N ARG A 179 0.74 -28.43 -14.50
CA ARG A 179 1.60 -27.88 -15.57
C ARG A 179 0.90 -26.78 -16.34
N GLN A 180 -0.38 -26.98 -16.66
CA GLN A 180 -1.18 -26.03 -17.40
C GLN A 180 -1.37 -24.71 -16.63
N ARG A 181 -1.74 -24.75 -15.35
CA ARG A 181 -1.89 -23.55 -14.52
C ARG A 181 -0.57 -22.82 -14.28
N THR A 182 0.49 -23.57 -14.02
CA THR A 182 1.84 -23.01 -13.87
C THR A 182 2.30 -22.33 -15.16
N LYS A 183 2.00 -22.91 -16.33
CA LYS A 183 2.27 -22.29 -17.62
C LYS A 183 1.50 -20.98 -17.80
N PHE A 184 0.22 -20.91 -17.45
CA PHE A 184 -0.55 -19.65 -17.54
C PHE A 184 0.03 -18.55 -16.67
N LEU A 185 0.53 -18.87 -15.47
CA LEU A 185 1.24 -17.89 -14.64
C LEU A 185 2.53 -17.39 -15.31
N ILE A 186 3.25 -18.24 -16.04
CA ILE A 186 4.45 -17.85 -16.79
C ILE A 186 4.08 -16.98 -18.00
N ASP A 187 3.00 -17.31 -18.70
CA ASP A 187 2.53 -16.59 -19.88
C ASP A 187 2.13 -15.14 -19.53
N VAL A 188 1.56 -14.91 -18.33
CA VAL A 188 1.28 -13.57 -17.79
C VAL A 188 2.48 -12.93 -17.05
N GLY A 189 3.69 -13.50 -17.16
CA GLY A 189 4.92 -12.91 -16.63
C GLY A 189 5.07 -12.97 -15.11
N LEU A 190 4.50 -13.98 -14.44
CA LEU A 190 4.58 -14.20 -12.99
C LEU A 190 5.49 -15.39 -12.63
N ASP A 191 6.41 -15.75 -13.52
CA ASP A 191 7.27 -16.93 -13.42
C ASP A 191 8.28 -16.86 -12.25
N TYR A 192 8.55 -15.66 -11.74
CA TYR A 192 9.43 -15.40 -10.61
C TYR A 192 8.75 -15.52 -9.24
N LEU A 193 7.42 -15.60 -9.18
CA LEU A 193 6.68 -15.74 -7.92
C LEU A 193 6.80 -17.16 -7.38
N THR A 194 6.50 -17.31 -6.09
CA THR A 194 6.33 -18.61 -5.44
C THR A 194 4.85 -18.77 -5.08
N LEU A 195 4.35 -20.01 -5.03
CA LEU A 195 2.96 -20.27 -4.63
C LEU A 195 2.70 -19.95 -3.15
N GLY A 196 3.75 -20.03 -2.32
CA GLY A 196 3.70 -19.67 -0.91
C GLY A 196 3.62 -18.16 -0.63
N ARG A 197 3.81 -17.29 -1.65
CA ARG A 197 3.80 -15.83 -1.46
C ARG A 197 2.43 -15.35 -0.98
N ALA A 198 2.42 -14.52 0.06
CA ALA A 198 1.19 -14.02 0.65
C ALA A 198 0.47 -13.05 -0.31
N ALA A 199 -0.83 -13.28 -0.55
CA ALA A 199 -1.62 -12.48 -1.50
C ALA A 199 -1.61 -10.97 -1.20
N GLY A 200 -1.63 -10.58 0.08
CA GLY A 200 -1.58 -9.17 0.50
C GLY A 200 -0.24 -8.46 0.23
N THR A 201 0.79 -9.17 -0.20
CA THR A 201 2.12 -8.61 -0.54
C THR A 201 2.33 -8.44 -2.05
N LEU A 202 1.31 -8.78 -2.85
CA LEU A 202 1.34 -8.61 -4.29
C LEU A 202 1.00 -7.17 -4.66
N SER A 203 1.67 -6.66 -5.69
CA SER A 203 1.25 -5.41 -6.34
C SER A 203 -0.10 -5.57 -7.03
N GLY A 204 -0.79 -4.45 -7.29
CA GLY A 204 -2.07 -4.46 -8.02
C GLY A 204 -1.99 -5.21 -9.34
N GLY A 205 -0.97 -4.93 -10.16
CA GLY A 205 -0.72 -5.64 -11.42
C GLY A 205 -0.40 -7.13 -11.25
N GLU A 206 0.34 -7.53 -10.21
CA GLU A 206 0.55 -8.96 -9.92
C GLU A 206 -0.77 -9.66 -9.57
N ALA A 207 -1.58 -9.08 -8.68
CA ALA A 207 -2.86 -9.65 -8.28
C ALA A 207 -3.84 -9.75 -9.46
N GLN A 208 -3.90 -8.72 -10.30
CA GLN A 208 -4.70 -8.71 -11.52
C GLN A 208 -4.26 -9.80 -12.50
N ARG A 209 -2.96 -9.96 -12.74
CA ARG A 209 -2.44 -11.00 -13.65
C ARG A 209 -2.65 -12.43 -13.10
N ILE A 210 -2.63 -12.63 -11.79
CA ILE A 210 -3.04 -13.93 -11.19
C ILE A 210 -4.51 -14.22 -11.48
N ARG A 211 -5.38 -13.21 -11.36
CA ARG A 211 -6.80 -13.35 -11.69
C ARG A 211 -6.97 -13.69 -13.18
N LEU A 212 -6.22 -13.02 -14.07
CA LEU A 212 -6.21 -13.31 -15.51
C LEU A 212 -5.78 -14.75 -15.80
N ALA A 213 -4.66 -15.21 -15.24
CA ALA A 213 -4.17 -16.58 -15.41
C ALA A 213 -5.20 -17.62 -14.92
N THR A 214 -5.91 -17.31 -13.83
CA THR A 214 -6.99 -18.16 -13.31
C THR A 214 -8.18 -18.25 -14.27
N GLN A 215 -8.52 -17.15 -14.96
CA GLN A 215 -9.58 -17.15 -15.98
C GLN A 215 -9.16 -17.85 -17.28
N ILE A 216 -7.90 -17.72 -17.70
CA ILE A 216 -7.38 -18.49 -18.83
C ILE A 216 -7.49 -20.00 -18.53
N GLY A 217 -7.22 -20.38 -17.28
CA GLY A 217 -7.29 -21.77 -16.84
C GLY A 217 -8.69 -22.37 -16.75
N SER A 218 -9.75 -21.56 -16.67
CA SER A 218 -11.11 -22.10 -16.63
C SER A 218 -11.62 -22.57 -17.99
N GLN A 219 -10.93 -22.23 -19.09
CA GLN A 219 -11.26 -22.62 -20.48
C GLN A 219 -12.74 -22.41 -20.83
N LEU A 220 -13.35 -21.37 -20.28
CA LEU A 220 -14.74 -21.04 -20.58
C LEU A 220 -14.85 -20.55 -22.03
N MET A 221 -16.02 -20.78 -22.64
CA MET A 221 -16.37 -20.31 -23.98
C MET A 221 -17.66 -19.49 -23.90
N GLY A 222 -17.84 -18.54 -24.81
CA GLY A 222 -19.03 -17.68 -24.85
C GLY A 222 -19.09 -16.67 -23.70
N VAL A 223 -17.95 -16.35 -23.08
CA VAL A 223 -17.87 -15.37 -21.98
C VAL A 223 -17.42 -14.01 -22.54
N LEU A 224 -18.04 -12.95 -22.02
CA LEU A 224 -17.58 -11.57 -22.20
C LEU A 224 -16.63 -11.19 -21.06
N TYR A 225 -15.34 -11.06 -21.37
CA TYR A 225 -14.34 -10.58 -20.42
C TYR A 225 -14.16 -9.07 -20.56
N ILE A 226 -14.26 -8.34 -19.45
CA ILE A 226 -13.93 -6.92 -19.38
C ILE A 226 -12.65 -6.79 -18.53
N LEU A 227 -11.60 -6.24 -19.13
CA LEU A 227 -10.29 -6.08 -18.51
C LEU A 227 -9.94 -4.59 -18.42
N ASP A 228 -9.37 -4.21 -17.29
CA ASP A 228 -9.04 -2.82 -16.95
C ASP A 228 -7.51 -2.65 -16.87
N GLU A 229 -6.87 -2.17 -17.93
CA GLU A 229 -5.42 -1.94 -18.04
C GLU A 229 -4.53 -3.13 -17.58
N PRO A 230 -4.64 -4.32 -18.21
CA PRO A 230 -3.87 -5.50 -17.81
C PRO A 230 -2.34 -5.35 -17.96
N SER A 231 -1.85 -4.35 -18.73
CA SER A 231 -0.43 -4.05 -18.87
C SER A 231 0.19 -3.34 -17.64
N ILE A 232 -0.62 -2.90 -16.66
CA ILE A 232 -0.13 -2.19 -15.47
C ILE A 232 0.97 -2.98 -14.75
N GLY A 233 2.11 -2.32 -14.55
CA GLY A 233 3.26 -2.89 -13.84
C GLY A 233 3.90 -4.08 -14.57
N LEU A 234 3.65 -4.21 -15.88
CA LEU A 234 4.35 -5.12 -16.77
C LEU A 234 5.45 -4.36 -17.53
N HIS A 235 6.53 -5.05 -17.89
CA HIS A 235 7.60 -4.47 -18.69
C HIS A 235 7.31 -4.70 -20.18
N GLN A 236 7.68 -3.77 -21.07
CA GLN A 236 7.36 -3.87 -22.51
C GLN A 236 7.73 -5.22 -23.13
N ARG A 237 8.90 -5.76 -22.77
CA ARG A 237 9.36 -7.11 -23.20
C ARG A 237 8.32 -8.22 -22.96
N ASP A 238 7.59 -8.16 -21.85
CA ASP A 238 6.64 -9.21 -21.46
C ASP A 238 5.22 -8.90 -21.97
N ASN A 239 5.01 -7.73 -22.59
CA ASN A 239 3.74 -7.28 -23.13
C ASN A 239 3.24 -8.15 -24.29
N ASP A 240 4.14 -8.56 -25.18
CA ASP A 240 3.82 -9.50 -26.27
C ASP A 240 3.20 -10.80 -25.75
N ARG A 241 3.64 -11.30 -24.59
CA ARG A 241 3.10 -12.53 -24.01
C ARG A 241 1.70 -12.33 -23.44
N LEU A 242 1.47 -11.17 -22.83
CA LEU A 242 0.15 -10.77 -22.38
C LEU A 242 -0.80 -10.69 -23.58
N ILE A 243 -0.41 -9.98 -24.63
CA ILE A 243 -1.19 -9.86 -25.87
C ILE A 243 -1.52 -11.25 -26.42
N HIS A 244 -0.53 -12.13 -26.63
CA HIS A 244 -0.77 -13.49 -27.11
C HIS A 244 -1.73 -14.30 -26.22
N SER A 245 -1.68 -14.11 -24.90
CA SER A 245 -2.60 -14.76 -23.97
C SER A 245 -4.04 -14.24 -24.14
N LEU A 246 -4.21 -12.92 -24.34
CA LEU A 246 -5.50 -12.30 -24.63
C LEU A 246 -6.07 -12.77 -25.98
N LEU A 247 -5.23 -12.84 -27.02
CA LEU A 247 -5.61 -13.40 -28.32
C LEU A 247 -6.06 -14.86 -28.16
N GLY A 248 -5.30 -15.67 -27.41
CA GLY A 248 -5.68 -17.05 -27.13
C GLY A 248 -7.02 -17.19 -26.40
N MET A 249 -7.33 -16.30 -25.45
CA MET A 249 -8.65 -16.28 -24.79
C MET A 249 -9.78 -15.96 -25.76
N ARG A 250 -9.56 -15.01 -26.67
CA ARG A 250 -10.51 -14.66 -27.73
C ARG A 250 -10.73 -15.83 -28.67
N ASP A 251 -9.66 -16.47 -29.14
CA ASP A 251 -9.69 -17.56 -30.11
C ASP A 251 -10.35 -18.84 -29.55
N LEU A 252 -10.44 -18.99 -28.22
CA LEU A 252 -11.26 -20.02 -27.57
C LEU A 252 -12.78 -19.82 -27.77
N GLY A 253 -13.21 -18.70 -28.37
CA GLY A 253 -14.62 -18.37 -28.59
C GLY A 253 -15.19 -17.41 -27.54
N ASN A 254 -14.35 -16.52 -27.01
CA ASN A 254 -14.76 -15.48 -26.06
C ASN A 254 -14.64 -14.09 -26.69
N THR A 255 -15.32 -13.12 -26.08
CA THR A 255 -15.18 -11.69 -26.43
C THR A 255 -14.43 -10.98 -25.33
N LEU A 256 -13.43 -10.18 -25.70
CA LEU A 256 -12.66 -9.37 -24.76
C LEU A 256 -12.92 -7.88 -25.05
N ILE A 257 -13.27 -7.13 -24.01
CA ILE A 257 -13.26 -5.67 -24.01
C ILE A 257 -12.15 -5.24 -23.06
N VAL A 258 -11.12 -4.59 -23.59
CA VAL A 258 -9.92 -4.22 -22.84
C VAL A 258 -9.81 -2.70 -22.83
N VAL A 259 -9.83 -2.10 -21.64
CA VAL A 259 -9.47 -0.70 -21.44
C VAL A 259 -7.94 -0.64 -21.38
N GLU A 260 -7.30 0.09 -22.29
CA GLU A 260 -5.85 0.17 -22.39
C GLU A 260 -5.37 1.51 -22.95
N HIS A 261 -4.10 1.79 -22.67
CA HIS A 261 -3.37 2.95 -23.16
C HIS A 261 -2.04 2.57 -23.81
N ASP A 262 -1.66 1.29 -23.78
CA ASP A 262 -0.45 0.76 -24.43
C ASP A 262 -0.58 0.67 -25.96
N GLU A 263 0.45 1.13 -26.67
CA GLU A 263 0.48 1.21 -28.13
C GLU A 263 0.48 -0.17 -28.79
N ASP A 264 1.27 -1.12 -28.27
CA ASP A 264 1.39 -2.46 -28.87
C ASP A 264 0.06 -3.22 -28.75
N THR A 265 -0.64 -3.07 -27.63
CA THR A 265 -1.97 -3.67 -27.41
C THR A 265 -3.01 -3.07 -28.37
N MET A 266 -3.03 -1.75 -28.52
CA MET A 266 -3.92 -1.08 -29.47
C MET A 266 -3.62 -1.51 -30.92
N ARG A 267 -2.36 -1.71 -31.29
CA ARG A 267 -1.98 -2.17 -32.63
C ARG A 267 -2.34 -3.64 -32.89
N ALA A 268 -2.33 -4.48 -31.86
CA ALA A 268 -2.62 -5.91 -31.99
C ALA A 268 -4.11 -6.27 -31.89
N CYS A 269 -4.97 -5.33 -31.53
CA CYS A 269 -6.39 -5.59 -31.37
C CYS A 269 -7.15 -5.60 -32.71
N ASP A 270 -8.32 -6.25 -32.72
CA ASP A 270 -9.15 -6.33 -33.94
C ASP A 270 -9.99 -5.06 -34.15
N TYR A 271 -10.33 -4.37 -33.07
CA TYR A 271 -11.25 -3.25 -33.07
C TYR A 271 -10.97 -2.32 -31.89
N ILE A 272 -11.00 -1.02 -32.15
CA ILE A 272 -10.80 0.03 -31.15
C ILE A 272 -12.06 0.88 -31.09
N ILE A 273 -12.43 1.25 -29.86
CA ILE A 273 -13.43 2.28 -29.58
C ILE A 273 -12.71 3.39 -28.81
N ASP A 274 -12.58 4.56 -29.44
CA ASP A 274 -11.96 5.74 -28.84
C ASP A 274 -13.03 6.59 -28.15
N VAL A 275 -12.78 6.93 -26.87
CA VAL A 275 -13.70 7.70 -26.02
C VAL A 275 -13.06 9.04 -25.71
N GLY A 276 -13.79 10.13 -25.93
CA GLY A 276 -13.28 11.47 -25.71
C GLY A 276 -14.32 12.54 -26.02
N PRO A 277 -13.92 13.72 -26.56
CA PRO A 277 -12.55 14.15 -26.87
C PRO A 277 -11.73 14.62 -25.65
N GLY A 278 -12.38 14.87 -24.51
CA GLY A 278 -11.76 15.25 -23.25
C GLY A 278 -12.15 14.32 -22.09
N ALA A 279 -11.82 14.74 -20.88
CA ALA A 279 -12.21 14.05 -19.64
C ALA A 279 -13.39 14.75 -18.96
N GLY A 280 -14.11 14.03 -18.10
CA GLY A 280 -15.25 14.59 -17.35
C GLY A 280 -16.41 14.99 -18.27
N GLU A 281 -16.96 16.18 -18.05
CA GLU A 281 -18.07 16.74 -18.84
C GLU A 281 -17.73 16.97 -20.32
N HIS A 282 -16.44 17.12 -20.65
CA HIS A 282 -15.94 17.28 -22.02
C HIS A 282 -15.73 15.94 -22.75
N GLY A 283 -16.01 14.83 -22.08
CA GLY A 283 -15.85 13.46 -22.59
C GLY A 283 -17.19 12.74 -22.78
N GLY A 284 -17.15 11.41 -22.66
CA GLY A 284 -18.36 10.58 -22.69
C GLY A 284 -18.97 10.37 -24.09
N GLN A 285 -18.24 10.73 -25.15
CA GLN A 285 -18.63 10.52 -26.54
C GLN A 285 -17.68 9.52 -27.22
N ILE A 286 -18.21 8.77 -28.19
CA ILE A 286 -17.38 7.94 -29.06
C ILE A 286 -16.82 8.83 -30.17
N THR A 287 -15.52 9.11 -30.11
CA THR A 287 -14.83 9.97 -31.08
C THR A 287 -14.52 9.24 -32.38
N ALA A 288 -14.21 7.95 -32.27
CA ALA A 288 -13.92 7.07 -33.40
C ALA A 288 -14.13 5.61 -32.99
N GLN A 289 -14.51 4.77 -33.95
CA GLN A 289 -14.60 3.32 -33.77
C GLN A 289 -14.24 2.65 -35.09
N GLY A 290 -13.45 1.58 -35.05
CA GLY A 290 -12.93 0.94 -36.26
C GLY A 290 -11.72 0.05 -36.00
N THR A 291 -11.08 -0.40 -37.07
CA THR A 291 -9.78 -1.08 -36.97
C THR A 291 -8.68 -0.11 -36.51
N PRO A 292 -7.54 -0.59 -35.99
CA PRO A 292 -6.42 0.28 -35.64
C PRO A 292 -6.00 1.24 -36.76
N GLU A 293 -6.02 0.78 -38.02
CA GLU A 293 -5.69 1.60 -39.20
C GLU A 293 -6.72 2.71 -39.44
N GLU A 294 -8.01 2.41 -39.28
CA GLU A 294 -9.09 3.39 -39.41
C GLU A 294 -8.99 4.46 -38.31
N ILE A 295 -8.71 4.06 -37.07
CA ILE A 295 -8.46 5.00 -35.96
C ILE A 295 -7.26 5.89 -36.25
N MET A 296 -6.15 5.31 -36.74
CA MET A 296 -4.95 6.07 -37.10
C MET A 296 -5.24 7.12 -38.18
N GLN A 297 -6.17 6.88 -39.11
CA GLN A 297 -6.55 7.83 -40.16
C GLN A 297 -7.56 8.88 -39.69
N ASN A 298 -8.31 8.62 -38.62
CA ASN A 298 -9.34 9.52 -38.11
C ASN A 298 -8.72 10.78 -37.47
N GLN A 299 -9.11 11.96 -37.97
CA GLN A 299 -8.61 13.26 -37.49
C GLN A 299 -9.27 13.72 -36.18
N GLN A 300 -10.44 13.19 -35.83
CA GLN A 300 -11.16 13.50 -34.59
C GLN A 300 -10.65 12.67 -33.40
N SER A 301 -9.98 11.55 -33.67
CA SER A 301 -9.40 10.70 -32.62
C SER A 301 -8.08 11.28 -32.10
N LEU A 302 -8.04 11.60 -30.80
CA LEU A 302 -6.80 12.00 -30.14
C LEU A 302 -5.83 10.81 -30.09
N THR A 303 -6.34 9.62 -29.80
CA THR A 303 -5.59 8.36 -29.78
C THR A 303 -4.99 8.07 -31.16
N GLY A 304 -5.80 8.18 -32.22
CA GLY A 304 -5.34 8.04 -33.61
C GLY A 304 -4.24 9.03 -33.99
N ALA A 305 -4.27 10.26 -33.46
CA ALA A 305 -3.20 11.23 -33.67
C ALA A 305 -1.86 10.79 -33.04
N TYR A 306 -1.88 10.12 -31.88
CA TYR A 306 -0.68 9.56 -31.26
C TYR A 306 -0.21 8.28 -31.97
N LEU A 307 -1.11 7.35 -32.29
CA LEU A 307 -0.78 6.09 -32.98
C LEU A 307 -0.21 6.32 -34.38
N SER A 308 -0.67 7.36 -35.09
CA SER A 308 -0.15 7.74 -36.41
C SER A 308 1.13 8.58 -36.36
N GLY A 309 1.55 9.05 -35.18
CA GLY A 309 2.69 9.96 -35.02
C GLY A 309 2.41 11.42 -35.37
N ARG A 310 1.15 11.80 -35.70
CA ARG A 310 0.75 13.22 -35.87
C ARG A 310 0.99 14.02 -34.58
N LYS A 311 0.78 13.38 -33.44
CA LYS A 311 1.18 13.84 -32.10
C LYS A 311 2.14 12.82 -31.49
N PHE A 312 3.08 13.29 -30.70
CA PHE A 312 4.02 12.45 -29.96
C PHE A 312 4.54 13.22 -28.75
N ILE A 313 5.12 12.51 -27.79
CA ILE A 313 5.78 13.13 -26.64
C ILE A 313 7.20 13.52 -27.06
N PRO A 314 7.54 14.82 -27.13
CA PRO A 314 8.84 15.25 -27.63
C PRO A 314 9.97 14.87 -26.67
N ILE A 315 11.07 14.35 -27.23
CA ILE A 315 12.28 14.06 -26.46
C ILE A 315 13.01 15.38 -26.16
N PRO A 316 13.36 15.68 -24.90
CA PRO A 316 14.09 16.90 -24.56
C PRO A 316 15.43 16.99 -25.30
N VAL A 317 15.64 18.09 -26.04
CA VAL A 317 16.88 18.35 -26.81
C VAL A 317 18.12 18.40 -25.90
N LYS A 318 17.96 18.90 -24.66
CA LYS A 318 19.01 18.93 -23.65
C LYS A 318 18.50 18.27 -22.36
N ARG A 319 19.28 17.33 -21.83
CA ARG A 319 19.05 16.72 -20.52
C ARG A 319 19.80 17.49 -19.44
N ARG A 320 19.23 17.57 -18.23
CA ARG A 320 19.92 18.16 -17.08
C ARG A 320 21.18 17.35 -16.77
N LYS A 321 22.32 18.02 -16.66
CA LYS A 321 23.57 17.38 -16.22
C LYS A 321 23.45 17.00 -14.76
N THR A 322 24.01 15.85 -14.39
CA THR A 322 24.03 15.41 -13.00
C THR A 322 24.94 16.31 -12.17
N SER A 323 24.48 16.67 -10.98
CA SER A 323 25.29 17.41 -10.01
C SER A 323 26.21 16.46 -9.22
N LYS A 324 27.11 17.01 -8.40
CA LYS A 324 27.90 16.21 -7.45
C LYS A 324 27.05 15.69 -6.27
N ARG A 325 25.87 16.28 -6.03
CA ARG A 325 24.95 15.91 -4.94
C ARG A 325 24.21 14.63 -5.33
N ALA A 326 24.24 13.62 -4.47
CA ALA A 326 23.62 12.34 -4.75
C ALA A 326 23.33 11.56 -3.47
N ILE A 327 22.28 10.74 -3.50
CA ILE A 327 22.02 9.72 -2.48
C ILE A 327 22.68 8.42 -2.92
N LYS A 328 23.50 7.82 -2.05
CA LYS A 328 24.18 6.55 -2.33
C LYS A 328 23.64 5.47 -1.43
N VAL A 329 23.00 4.46 -2.02
CA VAL A 329 22.62 3.22 -1.32
C VAL A 329 23.76 2.23 -1.51
N ILE A 330 24.26 1.65 -0.42
CA ILE A 330 25.41 0.74 -0.43
C ILE A 330 24.97 -0.60 0.18
N GLY A 331 25.22 -1.68 -0.56
CA GLY A 331 25.04 -3.06 -0.10
C GLY A 331 23.60 -3.43 0.24
N ALA A 332 22.62 -3.00 -0.56
CA ALA A 332 21.23 -3.43 -0.43
C ALA A 332 21.08 -4.93 -0.76
N LYS A 333 20.46 -5.69 0.15
CA LYS A 333 20.34 -7.15 0.10
C LYS A 333 18.92 -7.67 0.32
N GLU A 334 17.98 -6.78 0.58
CA GLU A 334 16.59 -7.15 0.80
C GLU A 334 16.00 -7.98 -0.37
N ASN A 335 15.20 -9.00 -0.05
CA ASN A 335 14.62 -9.94 -1.02
C ASN A 335 15.63 -10.51 -2.03
N ASN A 336 15.48 -10.18 -3.31
CA ASN A 336 16.33 -10.69 -4.39
C ASN A 336 17.48 -9.74 -4.77
N LEU A 337 17.71 -8.68 -4.01
CA LEU A 337 18.82 -7.75 -4.25
C LEU A 337 20.16 -8.41 -3.89
N LYS A 338 21.11 -8.39 -4.83
CA LYS A 338 22.41 -9.07 -4.68
C LYS A 338 23.50 -8.11 -4.19
N ASN A 339 23.40 -7.62 -2.95
CA ASN A 339 24.36 -6.69 -2.35
C ASN A 339 24.61 -5.44 -3.23
N VAL A 340 23.52 -4.87 -3.74
CA VAL A 340 23.52 -3.81 -4.75
C VAL A 340 23.98 -2.49 -4.15
N SER A 341 24.83 -1.75 -4.87
CA SER A 341 25.21 -0.38 -4.52
C SER A 341 24.89 0.55 -5.69
N VAL A 342 24.11 1.60 -5.44
CA VAL A 342 23.59 2.51 -6.47
C VAL A 342 23.64 3.96 -6.01
N THR A 343 23.84 4.88 -6.95
CA THR A 343 23.87 6.32 -6.71
C THR A 343 22.73 7.01 -7.44
N PHE A 344 21.88 7.74 -6.72
CA PHE A 344 20.78 8.54 -7.22
C PHE A 344 21.18 10.02 -7.25
N PRO A 345 21.42 10.61 -8.44
CA PRO A 345 21.78 12.03 -8.54
C PRO A 345 20.61 12.93 -8.11
N LEU A 346 20.91 13.98 -7.35
CA LEU A 346 19.92 14.95 -6.88
C LEU A 346 19.73 16.09 -7.89
N GLY A 347 18.52 16.65 -7.91
CA GLY A 347 18.13 17.76 -8.79
C GLY A 347 17.84 17.35 -10.24
N VAL A 348 17.66 16.05 -10.50
CA VAL A 348 17.34 15.52 -11.84
C VAL A 348 16.20 14.49 -11.77
N MET A 349 15.55 14.25 -12.90
CA MET A 349 14.54 13.19 -13.03
C MET A 349 15.26 11.85 -13.21
N THR A 350 15.20 10.99 -12.18
CA THR A 350 15.79 9.65 -12.20
C THR A 350 14.69 8.62 -12.39
N VAL A 351 14.83 7.76 -13.40
CA VAL A 351 13.89 6.67 -13.67
C VAL A 351 14.53 5.34 -13.28
N VAL A 352 13.86 4.56 -12.44
CA VAL A 352 14.26 3.19 -12.10
C VAL A 352 13.43 2.24 -12.95
N THR A 353 14.08 1.60 -13.93
CA THR A 353 13.44 0.67 -14.88
C THR A 353 13.96 -0.76 -14.72
N GLY A 354 13.32 -1.71 -15.40
CA GLY A 354 13.64 -3.14 -15.35
C GLY A 354 12.37 -4.00 -15.36
N VAL A 355 12.55 -5.30 -15.60
CA VAL A 355 11.45 -6.28 -15.67
C VAL A 355 10.72 -6.47 -14.34
N SER A 356 9.49 -6.98 -14.37
CA SER A 356 8.75 -7.30 -13.15
C SER A 356 9.49 -8.36 -12.33
N GLY A 357 9.46 -8.22 -11.00
CA GLY A 357 10.26 -9.06 -10.11
C GLY A 357 11.76 -8.72 -10.01
N SER A 358 12.30 -7.74 -10.76
CA SER A 358 13.74 -7.42 -10.72
C SER A 358 14.23 -6.74 -9.41
N GLY A 359 13.35 -6.47 -8.45
CA GLY A 359 13.68 -5.79 -7.19
C GLY A 359 13.56 -4.27 -7.21
N LYS A 360 12.88 -3.66 -8.21
CA LYS A 360 12.69 -2.19 -8.30
C LYS A 360 12.01 -1.63 -7.05
N SER A 361 10.85 -2.19 -6.69
CA SER A 361 10.07 -1.78 -5.52
C SER A 361 10.83 -2.04 -4.23
N THR A 362 11.59 -3.14 -4.15
CA THR A 362 12.45 -3.43 -3.02
C THR A 362 13.54 -2.37 -2.85
N LEU A 363 14.24 -2.01 -3.92
CA LEU A 363 15.29 -1.00 -3.87
C LEU A 363 14.75 0.40 -3.53
N VAL A 364 13.65 0.81 -4.17
CA VAL A 364 13.12 2.18 -4.06
C VAL A 364 12.25 2.36 -2.83
N ASN A 365 11.30 1.46 -2.58
CA ASN A 365 10.33 1.61 -1.49
C ASN A 365 10.84 0.97 -0.20
N GLU A 366 11.22 -0.32 -0.24
CA GLU A 366 11.58 -1.07 0.97
C GLU A 366 12.93 -0.65 1.56
N VAL A 367 13.91 -0.31 0.72
CA VAL A 367 15.24 0.11 1.17
C VAL A 367 15.35 1.63 1.19
N LEU A 368 15.34 2.29 0.02
CA LEU A 368 15.67 3.72 -0.08
C LEU A 368 14.65 4.60 0.66
N PHE A 369 13.37 4.48 0.36
CA PHE A 369 12.34 5.35 0.95
C PHE A 369 12.20 5.12 2.45
N LYS A 370 12.05 3.87 2.91
CA LYS A 370 11.94 3.59 4.36
C LYS A 370 13.16 4.08 5.14
N ALA A 371 14.37 3.89 4.62
CA ALA A 371 15.57 4.35 5.30
C ALA A 371 15.69 5.88 5.34
N LEU A 372 15.30 6.58 4.25
CA LEU A 372 15.24 8.04 4.23
C LEU A 372 14.13 8.57 5.15
N ALA A 373 12.95 7.95 5.15
CA ALA A 373 11.82 8.34 5.99
C ALA A 373 12.12 8.14 7.48
N GLN A 374 12.81 7.05 7.84
CA GLN A 374 13.30 6.81 9.19
C GLN A 374 14.27 7.93 9.62
N LYS A 375 15.27 8.26 8.78
CA LYS A 375 16.29 9.26 9.12
C LYS A 375 15.80 10.70 9.11
N LEU A 376 14.94 11.08 8.16
CA LEU A 376 14.48 12.46 7.99
C LEU A 376 13.21 12.76 8.78
N HIS A 377 12.32 11.78 8.95
CA HIS A 377 11.00 12.00 9.55
C HIS A 377 10.80 11.19 10.86
N GLY A 378 11.76 10.37 11.27
CA GLY A 378 11.60 9.50 12.44
C GLY A 378 10.54 8.41 12.24
N ARG A 379 10.22 8.03 11.00
CA ARG A 379 9.22 7.00 10.71
C ARG A 379 9.67 5.65 11.29
N ARG A 380 8.72 4.87 11.80
CA ARG A 380 8.98 3.60 12.53
C ARG A 380 9.16 2.37 11.62
N ASP A 381 8.87 2.48 10.33
CA ASP A 381 8.98 1.36 9.41
C ASP A 381 10.44 0.92 9.27
N LEU A 382 10.70 -0.37 9.55
CA LEU A 382 12.02 -0.96 9.32
C LEU A 382 12.35 -0.95 7.83
N PRO A 383 13.46 -0.31 7.42
CA PRO A 383 13.99 -0.48 6.08
C PRO A 383 14.49 -1.91 5.86
N GLY A 384 14.35 -2.41 4.62
CA GLY A 384 14.92 -3.70 4.23
C GLY A 384 16.44 -3.72 4.30
N GLU A 385 17.08 -4.89 4.31
CA GLU A 385 18.52 -5.05 4.57
C GLU A 385 19.41 -4.20 3.63
N TYR A 386 20.25 -3.34 4.22
CA TYR A 386 21.27 -2.54 3.54
C TYR A 386 22.49 -2.27 4.44
N ARG A 387 23.64 -1.91 3.85
CA ARG A 387 24.85 -1.58 4.62
C ARG A 387 24.89 -0.11 5.05
N GLN A 388 24.69 0.81 4.11
CA GLN A 388 24.76 2.25 4.40
C GLN A 388 24.02 3.07 3.35
N ILE A 389 23.42 4.20 3.77
CA ILE A 389 22.97 5.26 2.87
C ILE A 389 23.73 6.55 3.20
N LYS A 390 24.32 7.18 2.18
CA LYS A 390 25.07 8.46 2.25
C LYS A 390 24.36 9.56 1.46
N GLY A 391 24.62 10.82 1.82
CA GLY A 391 24.03 12.00 1.15
C GLY A 391 22.67 12.41 1.73
N VAL A 392 22.27 11.86 2.87
CA VAL A 392 20.97 12.15 3.50
C VAL A 392 20.89 13.61 3.93
N GLU A 393 22.03 14.17 4.34
CA GLU A 393 22.26 15.58 4.66
C GLU A 393 21.96 16.56 3.51
N GLU A 394 21.86 16.07 2.28
CA GLU A 394 21.51 16.87 1.10
C GLU A 394 20.00 17.05 0.92
N LEU A 395 19.17 16.43 1.77
CA LEU A 395 17.71 16.41 1.70
C LEU A 395 17.09 16.84 3.03
N ASP A 396 16.09 17.71 2.96
CA ASP A 396 15.31 18.09 4.14
C ASP A 396 14.19 17.08 4.43
N ARG A 397 13.56 16.55 3.37
CA ARG A 397 12.39 15.66 3.45
C ARG A 397 12.34 14.68 2.28
N VAL A 398 11.64 13.56 2.49
CA VAL A 398 11.33 12.58 1.44
C VAL A 398 9.83 12.32 1.39
N ILE A 399 9.22 12.47 0.21
CA ILE A 399 7.78 12.26 0.04
C ILE A 399 7.59 11.09 -0.93
N GLN A 400 6.86 10.07 -0.49
CA GLN A 400 6.37 9.00 -1.37
C GLN A 400 4.94 9.32 -1.75
N ILE A 401 4.69 9.36 -3.05
CA ILE A 401 3.34 9.40 -3.63
C ILE A 401 3.10 7.99 -4.15
N ASP A 402 2.27 7.22 -3.46
CA ASP A 402 1.98 5.82 -3.79
C ASP A 402 0.66 5.68 -4.57
N GLN A 403 0.29 4.43 -4.83
CA GLN A 403 -0.96 4.06 -5.51
C GLN A 403 -2.03 3.58 -4.52
N ALA A 404 -1.82 3.78 -3.21
CA ALA A 404 -2.83 3.39 -2.24
C ALA A 404 -4.07 4.27 -2.41
N PRO A 405 -5.29 3.72 -2.21
CA PRO A 405 -6.49 4.54 -2.23
C PRO A 405 -6.39 5.70 -1.24
N ILE A 406 -6.80 6.89 -1.68
CA ILE A 406 -6.79 8.15 -0.89
C ILE A 406 -7.45 7.96 0.48
N GLY A 407 -8.51 7.14 0.54
CA GLY A 407 -9.07 6.66 1.78
C GLY A 407 -9.94 5.42 1.57
N ARG A 408 -10.25 4.73 2.66
CA ARG A 408 -11.05 3.49 2.67
C ARG A 408 -12.54 3.73 2.96
N THR A 409 -12.93 4.99 3.14
CA THR A 409 -14.30 5.39 3.48
C THR A 409 -14.81 6.49 2.56
N PRO A 410 -16.14 6.62 2.37
CA PRO A 410 -16.75 7.69 1.56
C PRO A 410 -16.48 9.13 2.05
N ARG A 411 -15.85 9.27 3.22
CA ARG A 411 -15.49 10.55 3.84
C ARG A 411 -14.20 11.15 3.26
N SER A 412 -13.36 10.32 2.66
CA SER A 412 -12.15 10.76 1.99
C SER A 412 -12.50 11.11 0.55
N ASN A 413 -12.36 12.36 0.19
CA ASN A 413 -12.61 12.86 -1.16
C ASN A 413 -11.52 13.89 -1.52
N PRO A 414 -11.43 14.35 -2.78
CA PRO A 414 -10.40 15.30 -3.19
C PRO A 414 -10.38 16.57 -2.34
N ALA A 415 -11.54 17.07 -1.92
CA ALA A 415 -11.66 18.30 -1.13
C ALA A 415 -11.14 18.13 0.30
N THR A 416 -11.39 16.98 0.95
CA THR A 416 -10.87 16.69 2.30
C THR A 416 -9.39 16.34 2.28
N TYR A 417 -8.94 15.59 1.27
CA TYR A 417 -7.54 15.17 1.19
C TYR A 417 -6.58 16.33 0.91
N THR A 418 -7.00 17.26 0.05
CA THR A 418 -6.20 18.47 -0.27
C THR A 418 -6.30 19.57 0.80
N GLY A 419 -7.24 19.45 1.75
CA GLY A 419 -7.53 20.47 2.75
C GLY A 419 -8.35 21.66 2.23
N VAL A 420 -8.70 21.69 0.94
CA VAL A 420 -9.51 22.79 0.34
C VAL A 420 -10.87 22.90 1.00
N PHE A 421 -11.45 21.78 1.45
CA PHE A 421 -12.75 21.78 2.09
C PHE A 421 -12.79 22.58 3.40
N ASP A 422 -11.69 22.67 4.12
CA ASP A 422 -11.62 23.45 5.37
C ASP A 422 -11.80 24.95 5.09
N MET A 423 -11.15 25.44 4.02
CA MET A 423 -11.28 26.82 3.56
C MET A 423 -12.70 27.11 3.04
N ILE A 424 -13.30 26.17 2.29
CA ILE A 424 -14.69 26.30 1.83
C ILE A 424 -15.65 26.44 3.02
N ARG A 425 -15.50 25.60 4.06
CA ARG A 425 -16.35 25.67 5.26
C ARG A 425 -16.21 27.00 6.01
N GLU A 426 -15.03 27.63 5.99
CA GLU A 426 -14.82 28.95 6.57
C GLU A 426 -15.57 30.04 5.81
N VAL A 427 -15.59 29.98 4.48
CA VAL A 427 -16.38 30.89 3.64
C VAL A 427 -17.88 30.76 3.95
N PHE A 428 -18.40 29.52 4.02
CA PHE A 428 -19.81 29.28 4.38
C PHE A 428 -20.16 29.77 5.79
N ALA A 429 -19.24 29.63 6.75
CA ALA A 429 -19.45 30.16 8.10
C ALA A 429 -19.42 31.69 8.17
N ALA A 430 -18.79 32.35 7.19
CA ALA A 430 -18.70 33.81 7.11
C ALA A 430 -19.93 34.49 6.50
N THR A 431 -20.86 33.73 5.89
CA THR A 431 -22.08 34.27 5.28
C THR A 431 -23.04 34.86 6.33
N ASN A 432 -23.88 35.80 5.90
CA ASN A 432 -24.84 36.45 6.79
C ASN A 432 -25.86 35.45 7.36
N GLU A 433 -26.37 34.54 6.52
CA GLU A 433 -27.30 33.48 6.91
C GLU A 433 -26.69 32.57 7.99
N ALA A 434 -25.42 32.16 7.82
CA ALA A 434 -24.71 31.37 8.83
C ALA A 434 -24.52 32.14 10.13
N LYS A 435 -24.11 33.42 10.06
CA LYS A 435 -23.88 34.26 11.25
C LYS A 435 -25.15 34.46 12.07
N VAL A 436 -26.29 34.76 11.43
CA VAL A 436 -27.58 34.95 12.12
C VAL A 436 -28.03 33.65 12.79
N ARG A 437 -27.81 32.50 12.16
CA ARG A 437 -28.14 31.18 12.73
C ARG A 437 -27.08 30.65 13.72
N GLY A 438 -26.00 31.40 13.96
CA GLY A 438 -24.89 30.98 14.83
C GLY A 438 -24.07 29.80 14.29
N TYR A 439 -24.14 29.52 12.99
CA TYR A 439 -23.43 28.41 12.35
C TYR A 439 -21.95 28.74 12.19
N LYS A 440 -21.11 27.82 12.67
CA LYS A 440 -19.65 27.86 12.52
C LYS A 440 -19.21 26.83 11.48
N LYS A 441 -17.92 26.82 11.12
CA LYS A 441 -17.34 25.85 10.17
C LYS A 441 -17.61 24.38 10.51
N GLY A 442 -17.87 24.07 11.79
CA GLY A 442 -18.26 22.73 12.25
C GLY A 442 -19.62 22.27 11.73
N ARG A 443 -20.61 23.17 11.61
CA ARG A 443 -21.95 22.85 11.06
C ARG A 443 -21.84 22.36 9.61
N PHE A 444 -20.93 22.96 8.86
CA PHE A 444 -20.65 22.66 7.47
C PHE A 444 -19.70 21.46 7.27
N SER A 445 -19.32 20.76 8.33
CA SER A 445 -18.54 19.53 8.22
C SER A 445 -19.45 18.31 8.16
N PHE A 446 -19.36 17.51 7.10
CA PHE A 446 -20.07 16.24 7.03
C PHE A 446 -19.49 15.19 8.01
N ASN A 447 -18.29 15.41 8.57
CA ASN A 447 -17.66 14.50 9.53
C ASN A 447 -18.10 14.71 10.98
N ILE A 448 -18.71 15.87 11.31
CA ILE A 448 -19.03 16.27 12.69
C ILE A 448 -20.55 16.32 12.86
N LYS A 449 -21.05 15.89 14.03
CA LYS A 449 -22.46 16.03 14.39
C LYS A 449 -22.86 17.50 14.42
N GLY A 450 -24.05 17.80 13.92
CA GLY A 450 -24.56 19.17 13.81
C GLY A 450 -25.33 19.36 12.51
N GLY A 451 -24.61 19.57 11.41
CA GLY A 451 -25.24 19.87 10.11
C GLY A 451 -25.30 18.71 9.12
N ARG A 452 -24.56 17.63 9.36
CA ARG A 452 -24.61 16.43 8.52
C ARG A 452 -25.97 15.74 8.60
N CYS A 453 -26.27 14.90 7.62
CA CYS A 453 -27.39 13.97 7.70
C CYS A 453 -27.07 12.87 8.71
N GLU A 454 -27.91 12.68 9.74
CA GLU A 454 -27.67 11.67 10.78
C GLU A 454 -27.98 10.25 10.29
N ALA A 455 -28.86 10.07 9.30
CA ALA A 455 -29.19 8.75 8.75
C ALA A 455 -27.98 8.05 8.09
N CYS A 456 -27.19 8.79 7.30
CA CYS A 456 -25.94 8.29 6.72
C CYS A 456 -24.69 8.76 7.48
N SER A 457 -24.85 9.40 8.64
CA SER A 457 -23.74 10.02 9.39
C SER A 457 -22.81 10.92 8.55
N GLY A 458 -23.36 11.56 7.51
CA GLY A 458 -22.63 12.45 6.60
C GLY A 458 -21.97 11.78 5.39
N ASP A 459 -22.05 10.47 5.24
CA ASP A 459 -21.41 9.75 4.12
C ASP A 459 -22.15 10.03 2.79
N GLY A 460 -23.46 10.33 2.86
CA GLY A 460 -24.33 10.56 1.70
C GLY A 460 -24.76 9.28 0.99
N ILE A 461 -24.03 8.19 1.19
CA ILE A 461 -24.29 6.85 0.67
C ILE A 461 -24.35 5.86 1.82
N ILE A 462 -25.08 4.77 1.63
CA ILE A 462 -25.22 3.66 2.57
C ILE A 462 -24.60 2.43 1.91
N LYS A 463 -23.73 1.74 2.65
CA LYS A 463 -23.12 0.49 2.22
C LYS A 463 -24.09 -0.66 2.46
N ILE A 464 -24.45 -1.38 1.41
CA ILE A 464 -25.23 -2.62 1.48
C ILE A 464 -24.26 -3.79 1.40
N GLU A 465 -24.26 -4.61 2.46
CA GLU A 465 -23.42 -5.80 2.53
C GLU A 465 -24.01 -6.93 1.68
N MET A 466 -23.19 -7.51 0.82
CA MET A 466 -23.59 -8.57 -0.10
C MET A 466 -22.81 -9.85 0.23
N HIS A 467 -23.49 -11.00 0.29
CA HIS A 467 -22.86 -12.24 0.76
C HIS A 467 -21.81 -12.82 -0.20
N PHE A 468 -22.01 -12.69 -1.52
CA PHE A 468 -21.16 -13.29 -2.56
C PHE A 468 -20.67 -12.30 -3.61
N LEU A 469 -21.32 -11.14 -3.70
CA LEU A 469 -20.94 -10.07 -4.60
C LEU A 469 -20.19 -8.99 -3.82
N PRO A 470 -19.40 -8.14 -4.49
CA PRO A 470 -18.84 -6.96 -3.84
C PRO A 470 -19.96 -6.09 -3.27
N ASP A 471 -19.70 -5.51 -2.10
CA ASP A 471 -20.63 -4.59 -1.45
C ASP A 471 -20.96 -3.41 -2.36
N VAL A 472 -22.22 -2.96 -2.31
CA VAL A 472 -22.73 -1.88 -3.16
C VAL A 472 -23.05 -0.66 -2.31
N TYR A 473 -22.81 0.52 -2.85
CA TYR A 473 -23.19 1.78 -2.21
C TYR A 473 -24.44 2.34 -2.87
N VAL A 474 -25.46 2.64 -2.07
CA VAL A 474 -26.69 3.30 -2.53
C VAL A 474 -26.79 4.70 -1.97
N PRO A 475 -27.34 5.68 -2.71
CA PRO A 475 -27.62 7.00 -2.15
C PRO A 475 -28.50 6.89 -0.90
N CYS A 476 -28.18 7.67 0.13
CA CYS A 476 -29.00 7.74 1.34
C CYS A 476 -30.39 8.27 1.00
N GLU A 477 -31.44 7.54 1.39
CA GLU A 477 -32.84 7.89 1.10
C GLU A 477 -33.29 9.19 1.79
N VAL A 478 -32.65 9.58 2.88
CA VAL A 478 -33.04 10.75 3.69
C VAL A 478 -32.45 12.06 3.15
N CYS A 479 -31.18 12.05 2.73
CA CYS A 479 -30.53 13.25 2.19
C CYS A 479 -30.33 13.21 0.67
N HIS A 480 -30.75 12.13 0.00
CA HIS A 480 -30.58 11.91 -1.43
C HIS A 480 -29.14 12.18 -1.91
N GLY A 481 -28.14 11.68 -1.16
CA GLY A 481 -26.73 11.90 -1.51
C GLY A 481 -26.12 13.23 -1.06
N LYS A 482 -26.93 14.22 -0.63
CA LYS A 482 -26.45 15.58 -0.30
C LYS A 482 -25.60 15.69 0.98
N ARG A 483 -25.45 14.62 1.78
CA ARG A 483 -24.62 14.53 3.01
C ARG A 483 -25.05 15.40 4.20
N TYR A 484 -25.92 16.39 4.01
CA TYR A 484 -26.36 17.34 5.04
C TYR A 484 -27.86 17.25 5.34
N ASN A 485 -28.26 17.75 6.50
CA ASN A 485 -29.67 17.98 6.81
C ASN A 485 -30.19 19.25 6.11
N ARG A 486 -31.52 19.37 6.06
CA ARG A 486 -32.20 20.42 5.30
C ARG A 486 -31.85 21.82 5.81
N GLU A 487 -31.76 21.99 7.12
CA GLU A 487 -31.49 23.30 7.76
C GLU A 487 -30.07 23.82 7.47
N THR A 488 -29.12 22.92 7.21
CA THR A 488 -27.75 23.31 6.83
C THR A 488 -27.68 23.71 5.36
N LEU A 489 -28.51 23.08 4.51
CA LEU A 489 -28.58 23.38 3.08
C LEU A 489 -29.34 24.67 2.78
N ASP A 490 -30.06 25.25 3.74
CA ASP A 490 -30.64 26.59 3.58
C ASP A 490 -29.57 27.69 3.44
N VAL A 491 -28.35 27.46 3.92
CA VAL A 491 -27.28 28.45 3.81
C VAL A 491 -26.62 28.38 2.45
N THR A 492 -26.60 29.51 1.76
CA THR A 492 -26.01 29.63 0.42
C THR A 492 -24.81 30.57 0.39
N TYR A 493 -23.88 30.29 -0.51
CA TYR A 493 -22.81 31.19 -0.91
C TYR A 493 -22.84 31.33 -2.43
N LYS A 494 -22.92 32.57 -2.94
CA LYS A 494 -23.14 32.87 -4.37
C LYS A 494 -24.31 32.05 -4.98
N GLY A 495 -25.40 31.86 -4.22
CA GLY A 495 -26.59 31.12 -4.65
C GLY A 495 -26.45 29.59 -4.70
N LYS A 496 -25.36 29.03 -4.17
CA LYS A 496 -25.11 27.58 -4.11
C LYS A 496 -25.00 27.11 -2.67
N THR A 497 -25.59 25.95 -2.36
CA THR A 497 -25.44 25.33 -1.04
C THR A 497 -24.08 24.66 -0.92
N ILE A 498 -23.68 24.27 0.29
CA ILE A 498 -22.41 23.54 0.46
C ILE A 498 -22.40 22.19 -0.27
N ALA A 499 -23.56 21.53 -0.38
CA ALA A 499 -23.66 20.28 -1.13
C ALA A 499 -23.48 20.52 -2.63
N ASP A 500 -23.99 21.63 -3.16
CA ASP A 500 -23.81 21.95 -4.59
C ASP A 500 -22.36 22.32 -4.90
N VAL A 501 -21.67 23.03 -3.99
CA VAL A 501 -20.23 23.31 -4.14
C VAL A 501 -19.38 22.04 -4.09
N LEU A 502 -19.80 21.04 -3.31
CA LEU A 502 -19.14 19.72 -3.28
C LEU A 502 -19.43 18.85 -4.51
N ASP A 503 -20.49 19.15 -5.24
CA ASP A 503 -20.91 18.43 -6.46
C ASP A 503 -20.28 19.01 -7.73
N MET A 504 -19.68 20.21 -7.63
CA MET A 504 -18.96 20.85 -8.73
C MET A 504 -17.73 20.05 -9.16
N THR A 505 -17.43 20.10 -10.45
CA THR A 505 -16.12 19.67 -10.95
C THR A 505 -15.01 20.59 -10.40
N VAL A 506 -13.76 20.13 -10.45
CA VAL A 506 -12.62 20.98 -10.03
C VAL A 506 -12.50 22.22 -10.93
N GLU A 507 -12.82 22.09 -12.22
CA GLU A 507 -12.84 23.20 -13.17
C GLU A 507 -13.89 24.24 -12.81
N GLU A 508 -15.13 23.81 -12.58
CA GLU A 508 -16.23 24.67 -12.12
C GLU A 508 -15.89 25.32 -10.76
N GLY A 509 -15.33 24.55 -9.83
CA GLY A 509 -14.93 25.05 -8.51
C GLY A 509 -13.85 26.13 -8.59
N MET A 510 -12.88 25.98 -9.50
CA MET A 510 -11.86 27.00 -9.78
C MET A 510 -12.49 28.28 -10.31
N GLU A 511 -13.43 28.19 -11.25
CA GLU A 511 -14.14 29.36 -11.77
C GLU A 511 -15.03 30.01 -10.72
N PHE A 512 -15.81 29.21 -9.98
CA PHE A 512 -16.66 29.66 -8.89
C PHE A 512 -15.88 30.38 -7.78
N SER A 513 -14.64 29.94 -7.52
CA SER A 513 -13.76 30.55 -6.52
C SER A 513 -13.18 31.91 -6.93
N LYS A 514 -13.19 32.26 -8.22
CA LYS A 514 -12.73 33.58 -8.67
C LYS A 514 -13.61 34.65 -8.03
N CYS A 515 -12.97 35.65 -7.40
CA CYS A 515 -13.68 36.84 -6.96
C CYS A 515 -14.11 37.63 -8.19
N THR A 516 -15.41 37.90 -8.33
CA THR A 516 -15.88 39.03 -9.11
C THR A 516 -15.38 40.29 -8.38
N THR A 517 -14.23 40.81 -8.78
CA THR A 517 -13.87 42.19 -8.46
C THR A 517 -14.88 43.08 -9.16
N HIS A 518 -15.86 43.57 -8.39
CA HIS A 518 -16.63 44.75 -8.73
C HIS A 518 -16.12 45.93 -7.91
#